data_AF-A0A535CRU7-F1
#
_entry.id   AF-A0A535CRU7-F1
#
_cell.length_a   1.000
_cell.length_b   1.000
_cell.length_c   1.000
_cell.angle_alpha   90.00
_cell.angle_beta   90.00
_cell.angle_gamma   90.00
#
_symmetry.space_group_name_H-M   'P 1'
#
loop_
_entity.id
_entity.type
_entity.pdbx_description
1 polymer ?
#
loop_
_entity_poly.entity_id
_entity_poly.type
_entity_poly.pdbx_seq_one_letter_code
_entity_poly.pdbx_strand_id
1 'polypeptide(L)'
;MREVLPGPARDAPGGVLMLPLDRPRPIITEAIIAAIRRQGIRVVLPRGWERYDARLIGSWLVVADLFTSAHPTGWLQFRVRTRIARLPAAVWLAAATFLAIRFPISLAGSGGLALFEIARGLWRTGPYLRSRIRDRAGATAGTAEPMERTPMPAEPEAVAP
;
A
#
# COMPACT_ATOMS: atom_id res chain seq x y z
N MET A 1 6.22 8.19 16.03
CA MET A 1 6.10 9.45 15.27
C MET A 1 4.99 9.34 14.24
N ARG A 2 4.19 10.39 14.03
CA ARG A 2 3.24 10.47 12.91
C ARG A 2 4.02 10.86 11.66
N GLU A 3 4.59 9.89 10.96
CA GLU A 3 5.15 10.18 9.63
C GLU A 3 4.02 10.50 8.65
N VAL A 4 4.08 11.72 8.13
CA VAL A 4 3.15 12.30 7.18
C VAL A 4 3.46 11.75 5.81
N LEU A 5 2.43 11.35 5.04
CA LEU A 5 2.62 10.95 3.65
C LEU A 5 2.73 12.21 2.77
N PRO A 6 3.73 12.29 1.88
CA PRO A 6 3.84 13.40 0.95
C PRO A 6 2.60 13.45 0.05
N GLY A 7 2.16 14.65 -0.30
CA GLY A 7 0.98 14.85 -1.13
C GLY A 7 0.97 16.21 -1.81
N PRO A 8 -0.03 16.46 -2.67
CA PRO A 8 -1.20 15.61 -2.93
C PRO A 8 -0.86 14.35 -3.75
N ALA A 9 -1.55 13.23 -3.47
CA ALA A 9 -1.43 12.01 -4.26
C ALA A 9 -2.16 12.18 -5.61
N ARG A 10 -1.59 11.63 -6.69
CA ARG A 10 -2.18 11.62 -8.04
C ARG A 10 -2.44 10.20 -8.52
N ASP A 11 -3.55 9.98 -9.22
CA ASP A 11 -3.78 8.70 -9.89
C ASP A 11 -2.98 8.61 -11.20
N ALA A 12 -2.48 7.41 -11.48
CA ALA A 12 -1.85 7.08 -12.75
C ALA A 12 -2.48 5.81 -13.34
N PRO A 13 -2.37 5.59 -14.67
CA PRO A 13 -2.92 4.42 -15.33
C PRO A 13 -2.50 3.09 -14.68
N GLY A 14 -3.35 2.07 -14.76
CA GLY A 14 -3.05 0.73 -14.25
C GLY A 14 -3.13 0.59 -12.72
N GLY A 15 -3.86 1.49 -12.05
CA GLY A 15 -4.11 1.46 -10.61
C GLY A 15 -2.94 1.95 -9.75
N VAL A 16 -2.00 2.66 -10.37
CA VAL A 16 -0.86 3.27 -9.69
C VAL A 16 -1.31 4.55 -8.99
N LEU A 17 -0.81 4.79 -7.78
CA LEU A 17 -0.93 6.06 -7.08
C LEU A 17 0.47 6.70 -7.06
N MET A 18 0.57 7.96 -7.43
CA MET A 18 1.83 8.71 -7.42
C MET A 18 1.84 9.65 -6.22
N LEU A 19 2.90 9.58 -5.44
CA LEU A 19 3.16 10.45 -4.30
C LEU A 19 4.38 11.31 -4.65
N PRO A 20 4.43 12.60 -4.28
CA PRO A 20 5.64 13.40 -4.41
C PRO A 20 6.81 12.74 -3.64
N LEU A 21 8.00 12.75 -4.22
CA LEU A 21 9.20 12.23 -3.60
C LEU A 21 9.98 13.40 -2.97
N ASP A 22 9.64 13.76 -1.73
CA ASP A 22 10.27 14.82 -0.94
C ASP A 22 11.48 14.32 -0.12
N ARG A 23 11.60 13.00 0.03
CA ARG A 23 12.63 12.32 0.83
C ARG A 23 12.96 10.94 0.24
N PRO A 24 14.02 10.26 0.71
CA PRO A 24 14.41 8.95 0.19
C PRO A 24 13.24 7.94 0.17
N ARG A 25 13.14 7.17 -0.93
CA ARG A 25 12.11 6.13 -1.13
C ARG A 25 11.90 5.23 0.09
N PRO A 26 12.94 4.70 0.76
CA PRO A 26 12.75 3.81 1.92
C PRO A 26 11.92 4.47 3.03
N ILE A 27 12.16 5.75 3.32
CA ILE A 27 11.45 6.49 4.38
C ILE A 27 9.97 6.66 4.03
N ILE A 28 9.65 6.97 2.77
CA ILE A 28 8.25 7.09 2.34
C ILE A 28 7.58 5.72 2.34
N THR A 29 8.26 4.67 1.87
CA THR A 29 7.73 3.31 1.88
C THR A 29 7.44 2.83 3.31
N GLU A 30 8.31 3.12 4.27
CA GLU A 30 8.08 2.85 5.69
C GLU A 30 6.87 3.62 6.24
N ALA A 31 6.76 4.91 5.94
CA ALA A 31 5.60 5.73 6.32
C ALA A 31 4.29 5.16 5.75
N ILE A 32 4.30 4.70 4.49
CA ILE A 32 3.17 4.01 3.85
C ILE A 32 2.85 2.73 4.62
N ILE A 33 3.82 1.86 4.87
CA ILE A 33 3.63 0.61 5.62
C ILE A 33 3.05 0.88 7.01
N ALA A 34 3.56 1.89 7.72
CA ALA A 34 3.04 2.31 9.01
C ALA A 34 1.60 2.84 8.92
N ALA A 35 1.26 3.58 7.86
CA ALA A 35 -0.10 4.05 7.62
C ALA A 35 -1.07 2.88 7.35
N ILE A 36 -0.63 1.87 6.60
CA ILE A 36 -1.40 0.65 6.29
C ILE A 36 -1.63 -0.20 7.55
N ARG A 37 -0.58 -0.41 8.36
CA ARG A 37 -0.69 -1.12 9.65
C ARG A 37 -1.70 -0.44 10.58
N ARG A 38 -1.70 0.89 10.62
CA ARG A 38 -2.67 1.69 11.40
C ARG A 38 -4.12 1.55 10.92
N GLN A 39 -4.37 1.01 9.73
CA GLN A 39 -5.72 0.67 9.24
C GLN A 39 -6.12 -0.78 9.58
N GLY A 40 -5.34 -1.46 10.43
CA GLY A 40 -5.59 -2.85 10.84
C GLY A 40 -5.39 -3.85 9.70
N ILE A 41 -4.65 -3.49 8.65
CA ILE A 41 -4.22 -4.42 7.61
C ILE A 41 -2.89 -5.02 8.04
N ARG A 42 -2.82 -6.35 8.08
CA ARG A 42 -1.60 -7.06 8.45
C ARG A 42 -0.59 -6.96 7.31
N VAL A 43 0.64 -6.55 7.66
CA VAL A 43 1.74 -6.36 6.71
C VAL A 43 2.88 -7.32 7.06
N VAL A 44 3.33 -8.08 6.08
CA VAL A 44 4.47 -8.98 6.14
C VAL A 44 5.58 -8.38 5.29
N LEU A 45 6.74 -8.12 5.90
CA LEU A 45 7.90 -7.59 5.18
C LEU A 45 8.61 -8.74 4.43
N PRO A 46 9.18 -8.46 3.24
CA PRO A 46 9.98 -9.42 2.49
C PRO A 46 11.26 -9.79 3.25
N ARG A 47 11.85 -10.94 2.93
CA ARG A 47 13.11 -11.41 3.54
C ARG A 47 14.36 -10.95 2.78
N GLY A 48 14.20 -10.30 1.63
CA GLY A 48 15.27 -9.55 0.96
C GLY A 48 15.46 -9.88 -0.54
N TRP A 49 14.79 -10.91 -1.05
CA TRP A 49 14.94 -11.35 -2.45
C TRP A 49 13.68 -11.12 -3.29
N GLU A 50 12.62 -10.62 -2.66
CA GLU A 50 11.32 -10.48 -3.28
C GLU A 50 11.18 -9.15 -4.04
N ARG A 51 10.49 -9.19 -5.19
CA ARG A 51 10.28 -8.02 -6.06
C ARG A 51 9.28 -6.99 -5.51
N TYR A 52 8.75 -7.22 -4.32
CA TYR A 52 7.74 -6.38 -3.67
C TYR A 52 8.29 -5.85 -2.35
N ASP A 53 7.85 -4.66 -1.94
CA ASP A 53 8.32 -4.03 -0.69
C ASP A 53 7.59 -4.56 0.54
N ALA A 54 6.35 -5.01 0.37
CA ALA A 54 5.59 -5.65 1.44
C ALA A 54 4.47 -6.54 0.90
N ARG A 55 4.04 -7.51 1.70
CA ARG A 55 2.83 -8.30 1.46
C ARG A 55 1.74 -7.91 2.45
N LEU A 56 0.55 -7.62 1.92
CA LEU A 56 -0.65 -7.27 2.66
C LEU A 56 -1.58 -8.47 2.75
N ILE A 57 -2.12 -8.74 3.93
CA ILE A 57 -3.15 -9.76 4.12
C ILE A 57 -4.50 -9.03 4.21
N GLY A 58 -5.29 -9.13 3.14
CA GLY A 58 -6.62 -8.50 3.06
C GLY A 58 -7.70 -9.33 3.72
N SER A 59 -7.67 -10.64 3.48
CA SER A 59 -8.54 -11.65 4.09
C SER A 59 -7.83 -13.01 4.10
N TRP A 60 -8.50 -14.08 4.55
CA TRP A 60 -7.91 -15.42 4.51
C TRP A 60 -7.62 -15.86 3.07
N LEU A 61 -8.52 -15.53 2.14
CA LEU A 61 -8.45 -15.94 0.73
C LEU A 61 -7.74 -14.94 -0.17
N VAL A 62 -7.49 -13.71 0.31
CA VAL A 62 -6.95 -12.61 -0.50
C VAL A 62 -5.72 -12.01 0.13
N VAL A 63 -4.64 -11.99 -0.64
CA VAL A 63 -3.39 -11.31 -0.31
C VAL A 63 -3.05 -10.31 -1.40
N ALA A 64 -2.28 -9.28 -1.07
CA ALA A 64 -1.81 -8.33 -2.06
C ALA A 64 -0.32 -8.04 -1.87
N ASP A 65 0.39 -7.77 -2.96
CA ASP A 65 1.78 -7.32 -2.91
C ASP A 65 1.85 -5.82 -3.19
N LEU A 66 2.62 -5.13 -2.36
CA LEU A 66 2.93 -3.71 -2.47
C LEU A 66 4.22 -3.52 -3.26
N PHE A 67 4.16 -2.70 -4.30
CA PHE A 67 5.28 -2.29 -5.10
C PHE A 67 5.43 -0.77 -5.03
N THR A 68 6.65 -0.31 -4.77
CA THR A 68 7.02 1.10 -4.83
C THR A 68 8.15 1.29 -5.84
N SER A 69 8.08 2.33 -6.65
CA SER A 69 9.11 2.70 -7.63
C SER A 69 9.34 4.20 -7.59
N ALA A 70 10.60 4.64 -7.54
CA ALA A 70 10.98 6.06 -7.57
C ALA A 70 11.19 6.56 -9.01
N HIS A 71 10.26 6.23 -9.90
CA HIS A 71 10.28 6.63 -11.30
C HIS A 71 8.88 7.10 -11.72
N PRO A 72 8.72 8.21 -12.46
CA PRO A 72 9.75 9.17 -12.87
C PRO A 72 10.33 9.95 -11.68
N THR A 73 11.44 10.65 -11.90
CA THR A 73 12.16 11.43 -10.87
C THR A 73 11.22 12.44 -10.20
N GLY A 74 11.36 12.62 -8.89
CA GLY A 74 10.46 13.48 -8.09
C GLY A 74 9.13 12.85 -7.72
N TRP A 75 8.87 11.60 -8.16
CA TRP A 75 7.65 10.86 -7.82
C TRP A 75 7.95 9.45 -7.30
N LEU A 76 7.13 9.01 -6.35
CA LEU A 76 7.04 7.64 -5.90
C LEU A 76 5.75 7.02 -6.46
N GLN A 77 5.88 6.06 -7.36
CA GLN A 77 4.78 5.19 -7.77
C GLN A 77 4.52 4.15 -6.70
N PHE A 78 3.26 4.05 -6.29
CA PHE A 78 2.70 3.08 -5.37
C PHE A 78 1.71 2.21 -6.14
N ARG A 79 1.91 0.88 -6.12
CA ARG A 79 0.99 -0.06 -6.75
C ARG A 79 0.73 -1.25 -5.83
N VAL A 80 -0.53 -1.63 -5.73
CA VAL A 80 -0.96 -2.83 -5.00
C VAL A 80 -1.53 -3.83 -5.99
N ARG A 81 -0.97 -5.04 -6.01
CA ARG A 81 -1.49 -6.14 -6.83
C ARG A 81 -2.13 -7.19 -5.94
N THR A 82 -3.45 -7.30 -6.03
CA THR A 82 -4.23 -8.28 -5.28
C THR A 82 -4.26 -9.62 -5.99
N ARG A 83 -4.20 -10.72 -5.25
CA ARG A 83 -4.28 -12.09 -5.75
C ARG A 83 -4.95 -13.03 -4.74
N ILE A 84 -5.47 -14.14 -5.23
CA ILE A 84 -6.03 -15.20 -4.39
C ILE A 84 -4.88 -15.98 -3.74
N ALA A 85 -5.00 -16.22 -2.44
CA ALA A 85 -4.07 -17.05 -1.69
C ALA A 85 -4.32 -18.52 -2.02
N ARG A 86 -3.55 -19.06 -2.97
CA ARG A 86 -3.77 -20.40 -3.55
C ARG A 86 -3.88 -21.52 -2.52
N LEU A 87 -2.95 -21.59 -1.55
CA LEU A 87 -2.95 -22.64 -0.54
C LEU A 87 -4.18 -22.54 0.39
N PRO A 88 -4.46 -21.39 1.02
CA PRO A 88 -5.71 -21.17 1.74
C PRO A 88 -6.98 -21.48 0.94
N ALA A 89 -7.02 -21.09 -0.34
CA ALA A 89 -8.16 -21.35 -1.21
C ALA A 89 -8.34 -22.84 -1.51
N ALA A 90 -7.25 -23.58 -1.72
CA ALA A 90 -7.28 -25.03 -1.92
C ALA A 90 -7.78 -25.76 -0.67
N VAL A 91 -7.27 -25.39 0.51
CA VAL A 91 -7.74 -25.94 1.80
C VAL A 91 -9.22 -25.65 2.01
N TRP A 92 -9.65 -24.42 1.74
CA TRP A 92 -11.05 -24.03 1.84
C TRP A 92 -11.94 -24.85 0.89
N LEU A 93 -11.53 -24.99 -0.37
CA LEU A 93 -12.27 -25.76 -1.36
C LEU A 93 -12.39 -27.22 -0.96
N ALA A 94 -11.29 -27.85 -0.51
CA ALA A 94 -11.30 -29.23 -0.03
C ALA A 94 -12.26 -29.43 1.15
N ALA A 95 -12.22 -28.52 2.13
CA ALA A 95 -13.12 -28.56 3.28
C ALA A 95 -14.60 -28.36 2.88
N ALA A 96 -14.87 -27.42 1.97
CA ALA A 96 -16.21 -27.15 1.46
C ALA A 96 -16.77 -28.34 0.68
N THR A 97 -15.95 -28.98 -0.16
CA THR A 97 -16.33 -30.19 -0.91
C THR A 97 -16.62 -31.35 0.04
N PHE A 98 -15.75 -31.60 1.02
CA PHE A 98 -15.95 -32.65 2.02
C PHE A 98 -17.27 -32.44 2.79
N LEU A 99 -17.56 -31.21 3.20
CA LEU A 99 -18.79 -30.90 3.92
C LEU A 99 -20.03 -31.05 3.03
N ALA A 100 -19.96 -30.62 1.77
CA ALA A 100 -21.06 -30.71 0.81
C ALA A 100 -21.46 -32.16 0.48
N ILE A 101 -20.49 -33.09 0.47
CA ILE A 101 -20.77 -34.53 0.33
C ILE A 101 -21.67 -35.02 1.47
N ARG A 102 -21.47 -34.51 2.69
CA ARG A 102 -22.23 -34.93 3.87
C ARG A 102 -23.53 -34.14 4.05
N PHE A 103 -23.55 -32.87 3.65
CA PHE A 103 -24.64 -31.91 3.85
C PHE A 103 -24.77 -30.98 2.63
N PRO A 104 -25.59 -31.31 1.61
CA PRO A 104 -25.64 -30.54 0.36
C PRO A 104 -25.97 -29.04 0.55
N ILE A 105 -26.80 -28.72 1.55
CA ILE A 105 -27.17 -27.33 1.90
C ILE A 105 -25.96 -26.50 2.32
N SER A 106 -24.89 -27.13 2.85
CA SER A 106 -23.69 -26.42 3.30
C SER A 106 -22.94 -25.74 2.16
N LEU A 107 -23.16 -26.15 0.90
CA LEU A 107 -22.53 -25.55 -0.27
C LEU A 107 -22.91 -24.07 -0.43
N ALA A 108 -24.17 -23.73 -0.20
CA ALA A 108 -24.63 -22.35 -0.28
C ALA A 108 -24.00 -21.48 0.82
N GLY A 109 -23.94 -22.00 2.06
CA GLY A 109 -23.34 -21.31 3.19
C GLY A 109 -21.84 -21.10 3.04
N SER A 110 -21.11 -22.15 2.62
CA SER A 110 -19.68 -22.05 2.37
C SER A 110 -19.40 -21.11 1.18
N GLY A 111 -20.10 -21.27 0.06
CA GLY A 111 -19.96 -20.39 -1.11
C GLY A 111 -20.18 -18.92 -0.76
N GLY A 112 -21.23 -18.60 0.01
CA GLY A 112 -21.49 -17.25 0.50
C GLY A 112 -20.36 -16.69 1.37
N LEU A 113 -19.82 -17.49 2.28
CA LEU A 113 -18.69 -17.09 3.13
C LEU A 113 -17.41 -16.84 2.33
N ALA A 114 -17.11 -17.69 1.34
CA ALA A 114 -15.96 -17.50 0.46
C ALA A 114 -16.10 -16.21 -0.36
N LEU A 115 -17.27 -15.96 -0.94
CA LEU A 115 -17.55 -14.73 -1.68
C LEU A 115 -17.38 -13.49 -0.78
N PHE A 116 -17.89 -13.54 0.45
CA PHE A 116 -17.72 -12.47 1.42
C PHE A 116 -16.23 -12.22 1.75
N GLU A 117 -15.46 -13.27 2.05
CA GLU A 117 -14.02 -13.15 2.35
C GLU A 117 -13.23 -12.62 1.15
N ILE A 118 -13.58 -13.01 -0.07
CA ILE A 118 -12.97 -12.51 -1.30
C ILE A 118 -13.33 -11.03 -1.50
N ALA A 119 -14.61 -10.67 -1.44
CA ALA A 119 -15.08 -9.31 -1.61
C ALA A 119 -14.46 -8.36 -0.57
N ARG A 120 -14.47 -8.77 0.70
CA ARG A 120 -13.85 -8.04 1.81
C ARG A 120 -12.35 -7.87 1.59
N GLY A 121 -11.66 -8.92 1.15
CA GLY A 121 -10.24 -8.90 0.85
C GLY A 121 -9.89 -7.93 -0.27
N LEU A 122 -10.61 -8.01 -1.39
CA LEU A 122 -10.44 -7.14 -2.56
C LEU A 122 -10.73 -5.68 -2.23
N TRP A 123 -11.81 -5.41 -1.49
CA TRP A 123 -12.16 -4.07 -1.06
C TRP A 123 -11.08 -3.47 -0.14
N ARG A 124 -10.63 -4.23 0.87
CA ARG A 124 -9.61 -3.79 1.84
C ARG A 124 -8.25 -3.54 1.21
N THR A 125 -7.82 -4.33 0.23
CA THR A 125 -6.50 -4.14 -0.42
C THR A 125 -6.55 -3.29 -1.69
N GLY A 126 -7.75 -2.96 -2.19
CA GLY A 126 -7.95 -2.15 -3.39
C GLY A 126 -8.48 -0.74 -3.06
N PRO A 127 -9.77 -0.45 -3.32
CA PRO A 127 -10.31 0.90 -3.24
C PRO A 127 -10.22 1.52 -1.84
N TYR A 128 -10.48 0.73 -0.79
CA TYR A 128 -10.41 1.23 0.60
C TYR A 128 -9.00 1.72 0.94
N LEU A 129 -7.99 0.90 0.66
CA LEU A 129 -6.59 1.23 0.89
C LEU A 129 -6.16 2.48 0.11
N ARG A 130 -6.49 2.53 -1.19
CA ARG A 130 -6.14 3.66 -2.05
C ARG A 130 -6.78 4.96 -1.57
N SER A 131 -8.06 4.93 -1.20
CA SER A 131 -8.75 6.11 -0.63
C SER A 131 -8.05 6.59 0.63
N ARG A 132 -7.76 5.69 1.58
CA ARG A 132 -7.16 6.09 2.86
C ARG A 132 -5.72 6.60 2.73
N ILE A 133 -4.95 6.09 1.76
CA ILE A 133 -3.62 6.62 1.46
C ILE A 133 -3.74 8.01 0.82
N ARG A 134 -4.68 8.20 -0.11
CA ARG A 134 -4.97 9.51 -0.72
C ARG A 134 -5.37 10.54 0.33
N ASP A 135 -6.30 10.18 1.22
CA ASP A 135 -6.79 11.08 2.29
C ASP A 135 -5.67 11.52 3.23
N ARG A 136 -4.63 10.69 3.40
CA ARG A 136 -3.47 11.00 4.26
C ARG A 136 -2.33 11.69 3.52
N ALA A 137 -2.31 11.65 2.19
CA ALA A 137 -1.29 12.30 1.39
C ALA A 137 -1.51 13.82 1.43
N GLY A 138 -0.56 14.55 2.04
CA GLY A 138 -0.63 16.01 2.12
C GLY A 138 -1.50 16.57 3.24
N ALA A 139 -2.17 15.73 4.03
CA ALA A 139 -3.03 16.15 5.17
C ALA A 139 -2.28 16.85 6.31
N THR A 140 -0.96 17.03 6.21
CA THR A 140 -0.14 17.71 7.22
C THR A 140 0.81 18.74 6.61
N ALA A 141 0.74 18.97 5.29
CA ALA A 141 1.52 20.03 4.63
C ALA A 141 0.99 21.44 4.95
N GLY A 142 -0.19 21.57 5.57
CA GLY A 142 -0.77 22.85 6.00
C GLY A 142 -0.17 23.44 7.28
N THR A 143 0.92 22.87 7.82
CA THR A 143 1.62 23.41 9.02
C THR A 143 3.13 23.49 8.83
N ALA A 144 3.65 23.18 7.65
CA ALA A 144 5.01 23.53 7.30
C ALA A 144 4.96 24.97 6.76
N GLU A 145 5.32 25.93 7.60
CA GLU A 145 5.71 27.27 7.15
C GLU A 145 6.60 27.13 5.91
N PRO A 146 6.42 28.00 4.90
CA PRO A 146 7.35 28.06 3.78
C PRO A 146 8.74 28.29 4.38
N MET A 147 9.58 27.26 4.34
CA MET A 147 10.96 27.33 4.78
C MET A 147 11.61 28.40 3.90
N GLU A 148 11.68 29.58 4.49
CA GLU A 148 12.33 30.77 3.99
C GLU A 148 13.69 30.31 3.47
N ARG A 149 13.87 30.38 2.15
CA ARG A 149 15.16 30.11 1.54
C ARG A 149 16.11 31.13 2.14
N THR A 150 16.87 30.73 3.16
CA THR A 150 18.00 31.52 3.63
C THR A 150 18.83 31.83 2.39
N PRO A 151 18.92 33.11 1.97
CA PRO A 151 19.70 33.46 0.80
C PRO A 151 21.12 32.99 1.05
N MET A 152 21.64 32.20 0.11
CA MET A 152 23.02 31.75 0.15
C MET A 152 23.91 33.00 0.21
N PRO A 153 24.83 33.11 1.18
CA PRO A 153 25.75 34.23 1.24
C PRO A 153 26.55 34.25 -0.06
N ALA A 154 26.59 35.42 -0.71
CA ALA A 154 27.32 35.65 -1.94
C ALA A 154 28.78 35.19 -1.77
N GLU A 155 29.29 34.45 -2.77
CA GLU A 155 30.70 34.06 -2.83
C GLU A 155 31.59 35.31 -2.70
N PRO A 156 32.62 35.30 -1.84
CA PRO A 156 33.56 36.40 -1.74
C PRO A 156 34.36 36.51 -3.04
N GLU A 157 34.28 37.69 -3.62
CA GLU A 157 35.00 38.16 -4.80
C GLU A 157 36.50 37.82 -4.67
N ALA A 158 37.01 37.05 -5.63
CA ALA A 158 38.41 36.68 -5.70
C ALA A 158 39.27 37.94 -5.88
N VAL A 159 40.09 38.24 -4.88
CA VAL A 159 41.14 39.26 -4.96
C VAL A 159 42.18 38.79 -5.97
N ALA A 160 42.25 39.50 -7.10
CA ALA A 160 43.34 39.34 -8.08
C ALA A 160 44.57 40.17 -7.65
N PRO A 161 45.80 39.65 -7.87
CA PRO A 161 47.05 40.36 -7.60
C PRO A 161 47.39 41.41 -8.65
#